data_AF-A0A744NNU0-F1
#
_entry.id   AF-A0A744NNU0-F1
#
_cell.length_a   1.000
_cell.length_b   1.000
_cell.length_c   1.000
_cell.angle_alpha   90.00
_cell.angle_beta   90.00
_cell.angle_gamma   90.00
#
_symmetry.space_group_name_H-M   'P 1'
#
loop_
_entity.id
_entity.type
_entity.pdbx_description
1 polymer ?
#
loop_
_entity_poly.entity_id
_entity_poly.type
_entity_poly.pdbx_seq_one_letter_code
_entity_poly.pdbx_strand_id
1 'polypeptide(L)'
;YVEIGDAIRQSGSLRGLSLSDVLNMKTDTLVTLFARVTSPRLKESEIRSLATSDFIALSTAIVPFLTPTASGVPNGAETDD
;
A
#
# COMPACT_ATOMS: atom_id res chain seq x y z
N TYR A 1 -1.71 -9.58 -14.58
CA TYR A 1 -1.18 -9.85 -13.23
C TYR A 1 -1.34 -8.57 -12.44
N VAL A 2 -1.77 -8.64 -11.17
CA VAL A 2 -1.94 -7.46 -10.31
C VAL A 2 -0.86 -7.52 -9.22
N GLU A 3 -0.16 -6.41 -9.02
CA GLU A 3 0.90 -6.28 -8.02
C GLU A 3 0.81 -4.95 -7.26
N ILE A 4 1.61 -4.80 -6.21
CA ILE A 4 1.78 -3.53 -5.50
C ILE A 4 2.78 -2.67 -6.27
N GLY A 5 2.33 -1.53 -6.80
CA GLY A 5 3.17 -0.56 -7.49
C GLY A 5 3.85 0.45 -6.56
N ASP A 6 4.72 1.30 -7.11
CA ASP A 6 5.55 2.26 -6.36
C ASP A 6 4.78 3.31 -5.56
N ALA A 7 3.48 3.49 -5.82
CA ALA A 7 2.63 4.39 -5.05
C ALA A 7 2.61 4.06 -3.54
N ILE A 8 2.87 2.80 -3.15
CA ILE A 8 3.01 2.40 -1.74
C ILE A 8 4.17 3.13 -1.01
N ARG A 9 5.19 3.57 -1.76
CA ARG A 9 6.35 4.30 -1.20
C ARG A 9 6.04 5.77 -0.90
N GLN A 10 4.90 6.28 -1.36
CA GLN A 10 4.49 7.66 -1.14
C GLN A 10 3.64 7.75 0.13
N SER A 11 3.94 8.68 1.02
CA SER A 11 3.13 8.94 2.24
C SER A 11 1.66 9.25 1.92
N GLY A 12 1.39 9.81 0.73
CA GLY A 12 0.04 10.06 0.22
C GLY A 12 -0.83 8.80 0.07
N SER A 13 -0.24 7.61 -0.10
CA SER A 13 -1.00 6.35 -0.17
C SER A 13 -1.74 6.04 1.14
N LEU A 14 -1.18 6.48 2.26
CA LEU A 14 -1.72 6.29 3.62
C LEU A 14 -2.66 7.42 4.06
N ARG A 15 -2.82 8.48 3.26
CA ARG A 15 -3.62 9.66 3.64
C ARG A 15 -5.05 9.26 4.02
N GLY A 16 -5.47 9.68 5.22
CA GLY A 16 -6.82 9.41 5.74
C GLY A 16 -7.03 7.97 6.22
N LEU A 17 -6.01 7.12 6.23
CA LEU A 17 -6.04 5.80 6.85
C LEU A 17 -5.41 5.88 8.24
N SER A 18 -5.97 5.12 9.19
CA SER A 18 -5.33 4.92 10.49
C SER A 18 -4.09 4.04 10.33
N LEU A 19 -2.91 4.53 10.74
CA LEU A 19 -1.67 3.76 10.66
C LEU A 19 -1.72 2.49 11.51
N SER A 20 -2.39 2.53 12.67
CA SER A 20 -2.57 1.34 13.49
C SER A 20 -3.42 0.30 12.78
N ASP A 21 -4.45 0.71 12.02
CA ASP A 21 -5.28 -0.22 11.25
C ASP A 21 -4.55 -0.82 10.06
N VAL A 22 -3.67 -0.05 9.40
CA VAL A 22 -2.78 -0.54 8.34
C VAL A 22 -1.79 -1.57 8.89
N LEU A 23 -1.11 -1.26 10.00
CA LEU A 23 -0.13 -2.16 10.62
C LEU A 23 -0.77 -3.43 11.18
N ASN A 24 -2.02 -3.35 11.65
CA ASN A 24 -2.81 -4.51 12.05
C ASN A 24 -3.50 -5.21 10.87
N MET A 25 -3.22 -4.80 9.63
CA MET A 25 -3.77 -5.38 8.40
C MET A 25 -5.30 -5.50 8.40
N LYS A 26 -6.01 -4.48 8.91
CA LYS A 26 -7.47 -4.48 8.89
C LYS A 26 -7.98 -4.51 7.47
N THR A 27 -8.85 -5.47 7.16
CA THR A 27 -9.31 -5.75 5.79
C THR A 27 -9.86 -4.52 5.08
N ASP A 28 -10.74 -3.74 5.72
CA ASP A 28 -11.36 -2.56 5.07
C ASP A 28 -10.35 -1.44 4.79
N THR A 29 -9.38 -1.26 5.69
CA THR A 29 -8.24 -0.36 5.51
C THR A 29 -7.36 -0.81 4.33
N LEU A 30 -7.09 -2.12 4.24
CA LEU A 30 -6.30 -2.68 3.14
C LEU A 30 -7.03 -2.62 1.81
N VAL A 31 -8.36 -2.76 1.77
CA VAL A 31 -9.16 -2.54 0.55
C VAL A 31 -8.94 -1.12 0.02
N THR A 32 -9.03 -0.12 0.89
CA THR A 32 -8.81 1.28 0.52
C THR A 32 -7.37 1.52 0.06
N LEU A 33 -6.39 0.90 0.74
CA LEU A 33 -4.97 1.02 0.39
C LEU A 33 -4.67 0.38 -0.96
N PHE A 34 -5.11 -0.86 -1.20
CA PHE A 34 -4.89 -1.58 -2.46
C PHE A 34 -5.50 -0.86 -3.65
N ALA A 35 -6.65 -0.21 -3.51
CA ALA A 35 -7.26 0.58 -4.58
C ALA A 35 -6.37 1.77 -5.02
N ARG A 36 -5.43 2.19 -4.18
CA ARG A 36 -4.47 3.27 -4.47
C ARG A 36 -3.15 2.76 -5.02
N VAL A 37 -2.69 1.61 -4.53
CA VAL A 37 -1.31 1.14 -4.75
C VAL A 37 -1.18 -0.03 -5.72
N THR A 38 -2.28 -0.65 -6.15
CA THR A 38 -2.21 -1.73 -7.14
C THR A 38 -1.86 -1.23 -8.55
N SER A 39 -1.16 -2.07 -9.32
CA SER A 39 -0.88 -1.86 -10.74
C SER A 39 -1.25 -3.13 -11.54
N PRO A 40 -2.19 -3.06 -12.51
CA PRO A 40 -3.08 -1.92 -12.77
C PRO A 40 -3.96 -1.60 -11.54
N ARG A 41 -4.42 -0.34 -11.44
CA ARG A 41 -5.27 0.09 -10.32
C ARG A 41 -6.60 -0.67 -10.32
N LEU A 42 -6.84 -1.40 -9.24
CA LEU A 42 -8.14 -2.02 -8.96
C LEU A 42 -9.09 -1.04 -8.28
N LYS A 43 -10.39 -1.20 -8.56
CA LYS A 43 -11.45 -0.57 -7.76
C LYS A 43 -11.66 -1.33 -6.46
N GLU A 44 -12.18 -0.66 -5.44
CA GLU A 44 -12.53 -1.32 -4.17
C GLU A 44 -13.50 -2.49 -4.36
N SER A 45 -14.46 -2.39 -5.29
CA SER A 45 -15.39 -3.47 -5.60
C SER A 45 -14.69 -4.71 -6.17
N GLU A 46 -13.63 -4.51 -6.96
CA GLU A 46 -12.83 -5.61 -7.51
C GLU A 46 -12.01 -6.26 -6.40
N ILE A 47 -11.43 -5.46 -5.51
CA ILE A 47 -10.65 -5.95 -4.35
C ILE A 47 -11.53 -6.74 -3.38
N ARG A 48 -12.76 -6.27 -3.11
CA ARG A 48 -13.74 -6.97 -2.26
C ARG A 48 -14.23 -8.29 -2.86
N SER A 49 -14.05 -8.48 -4.17
CA SER A 49 -14.40 -9.71 -4.89
C SER A 49 -13.21 -10.64 -5.15
N LEU A 50 -12.01 -10.29 -4.67
CA LEU A 50 -10.83 -11.15 -4.84
C LEU A 50 -11.00 -12.48 -4.11
N ALA A 51 -10.39 -13.53 -4.65
CA ALA A 51 -10.20 -14.74 -3.89
C ALA A 51 -9.36 -14.44 -2.64
N THR A 52 -9.65 -15.12 -1.54
CA THR A 52 -8.93 -14.94 -0.27
C THR A 52 -7.42 -15.10 -0.46
N SER A 53 -6.98 -16.04 -1.30
CA SER A 53 -5.56 -16.23 -1.62
C SER A 53 -4.90 -15.00 -2.23
N ASP A 54 -5.61 -14.33 -3.15
CA ASP A 54 -5.08 -13.15 -3.85
C ASP A 54 -5.03 -11.94 -2.91
N PHE A 55 -6.05 -11.77 -2.06
CA PHE A 55 -6.05 -10.73 -1.04
C PHE A 55 -4.90 -10.90 -0.05
N ILE A 56 -4.65 -12.13 0.42
CA ILE A 56 -3.52 -12.45 1.30
C ILE A 56 -2.20 -12.19 0.58
N ALA A 57 -2.06 -12.57 -0.69
CA ALA A 57 -0.85 -12.30 -1.47
C ALA A 57 -0.54 -10.79 -1.57
N LEU A 58 -1.54 -9.97 -1.85
CA LEU A 58 -1.40 -8.50 -1.84
C LEU A 58 -1.05 -7.95 -0.45
N SER A 59 -1.63 -8.53 0.61
CA SER A 59 -1.35 -8.15 2.00
C SER A 59 0.09 -8.46 2.40
N THR A 60 0.65 -9.59 1.94
CA THR A 60 2.06 -9.92 2.16
C THR A 60 2.97 -9.00 1.34
N ALA A 61 2.58 -8.65 0.12
CA ALA A 61 3.39 -7.82 -0.77
C ALA A 61 3.62 -6.38 -0.24
N ILE A 62 2.74 -5.84 0.60
CA ILE A 62 2.95 -4.50 1.20
C ILE A 62 3.88 -4.49 2.42
N VAL A 63 4.11 -5.64 3.07
CA VAL A 63 4.89 -5.72 4.32
C VAL A 63 6.28 -5.09 4.23
N PRO A 64 7.09 -5.31 3.17
CA PRO A 64 8.42 -4.73 3.06
C PRO A 64 8.45 -3.20 3.03
N PHE A 65 7.31 -2.56 2.72
CA PHE A 65 7.17 -1.11 2.65
C PHE A 65 6.67 -0.49 3.96
N LEU A 66 6.16 -1.32 4.88
CA LEU A 66 5.67 -0.89 6.20
C LEU A 66 6.76 -0.98 7.29
N THR A 67 7.90 -1.60 6.98
CA THR A 67 9.04 -1.66 7.88
C THR A 67 9.97 -0.48 7.63
N PRO A 68 10.48 0.19 8.68
CA PRO A 68 11.54 1.17 8.51
C PRO A 68 12.75 0.49 7.85
N THR A 69 13.14 0.94 6.65
CA THR A 69 14.41 0.51 6.07
C THR A 69 15.53 1.04 6.95
N ALA A 70 16.53 0.21 7.27
CA ALA A 70 17.65 0.54 8.17
C ALA A 70 18.46 1.80 7.75
N SER A 71 18.20 2.33 6.57
CA SER A 71 18.75 3.58 6.09
C SER A 71 17.61 4.58 5.95
N GLY A 72 17.46 5.45 6.94
CA GLY A 72 16.70 6.69 6.81
C GLY A 72 17.42 7.66 5.89
N VAL A 73 17.63 7.29 4.63
CA VAL A 73 18.05 8.24 3.60
C VAL A 73 16.77 8.99 3.20
N PRO A 74 16.63 10.27 3.54
CA PRO A 74 15.53 11.07 3.01
C PRO A 74 15.65 11.03 1.49
N ASN A 75 14.60 10.57 0.80
CA ASN A 75 14.49 10.77 -0.65
C ASN A 75 14.64 12.27 -0.89
N GLY A 76 15.64 12.63 -1.70
CA GLY A 76 16.13 13.99 -1.86
C GLY A 76 15.01 15.00 -2.02
N ALA A 77 15.05 16.03 -1.17
CA ALA A 77 14.46 17.31 -1.49
C ALA A 77 15.34 17.94 -2.59
N GLU A 78 15.10 17.51 -3.83
CA GLU A 78 15.54 18.19 -5.03
C GLU A 78 14.43 19.19 -5.39
N THR A 79 14.55 20.42 -4.92
CA THR A 79 14.00 21.56 -5.67
C THR A 79 14.96 22.72 -5.49
N ASP A 80 15.76 22.87 -6.54
CA ASP A 80 16.47 24.04 -7.03
C ASP A 80 15.61 25.31 -6.97
N ASP A 81 15.96 26.25 -6.07
CA ASP A 81 16.17 27.71 -6.25
C ASP A 81 16.28 28.41 -4.88
#